data_AF-A0A7C6QDH5-F1
#
_entry.id   AF-A0A7C6QDH5-F1
#
_cell.length_a   1.000
_cell.length_b   1.000
_cell.length_c   1.000
_cell.angle_alpha   90.00
_cell.angle_beta   90.00
_cell.angle_gamma   90.00
#
_symmetry.space_group_name_H-M   'P 1'
#
loop_
_entity.id
_entity.type
_entity.pdbx_description
1 polymer ?
#
loop_
_entity_poly.entity_id
_entity_poly.type
_entity_poly.pdbx_seq_one_letter_code
_entity_poly.pdbx_strand_id
1 'polypeptide(L)'
;MDTSEDILQKARLMLNEEIYRLQQELQILKRRQEQLDKILGTPPTAVGRQSISRAIVEILANSPHPLSTREIVDKFQSTGIPQRAKNPYNSIQALLHHLKKCNPPKVVQDPVTRKWALPSGTHPEPDG
;
A
#
# COMPACT_ATOMS: atom_id res chain seq x y z
N MET A 1 50.77 2.11 -11.68
CA MET A 1 49.36 1.67 -11.58
C MET A 1 48.88 2.11 -10.22
N ASP A 2 47.88 2.98 -10.21
CA ASP A 2 47.43 3.75 -9.04
C ASP A 2 46.66 2.83 -8.09
N THR A 3 47.16 2.64 -6.87
CA THR A 3 46.53 1.81 -5.83
C THR A 3 45.10 2.24 -5.50
N SER A 4 44.78 3.51 -5.73
CA SER A 4 43.43 4.07 -5.61
C SER A 4 42.45 3.48 -6.64
N GLU A 5 42.90 3.27 -7.87
CA GLU A 5 42.06 2.74 -8.96
C GLU A 5 41.71 1.26 -8.72
N ASP A 6 42.65 0.48 -8.18
CA ASP A 6 42.45 -0.92 -7.81
C ASP A 6 41.47 -1.07 -6.62
N ILE A 7 41.55 -0.18 -5.63
CA ILE A 7 40.61 -0.15 -4.49
C ILE A 7 39.18 0.14 -4.98
N LEU A 8 39.02 1.14 -5.86
CA LEU A 8 37.71 1.49 -6.44
C LEU A 8 37.14 0.35 -7.28
N GLN A 9 38.00 -0.32 -8.06
CA GLN A 9 37.59 -1.45 -8.89
C GLN A 9 37.15 -2.64 -8.04
N LYS A 10 37.86 -2.94 -6.94
CA LYS A 10 37.48 -3.97 -5.98
C LYS A 10 36.16 -3.64 -5.26
N ALA A 11 35.98 -2.40 -4.82
CA ALA A 11 34.73 -1.96 -4.19
C ALA A 11 33.53 -2.09 -5.15
N ARG A 12 33.73 -1.76 -6.43
CA ARG A 12 32.70 -1.91 -7.46
C ARG A 12 32.32 -3.37 -7.71
N LEU A 13 33.29 -4.28 -7.71
CA LEU A 13 33.03 -5.71 -7.84
C LEU A 13 32.22 -6.24 -6.67
N MET A 14 32.61 -5.91 -5.44
CA MET A 14 31.87 -6.30 -4.23
C MET A 14 30.43 -5.79 -4.22
N LEU A 15 30.21 -4.54 -4.63
CA LEU A 15 28.86 -3.98 -4.75
C LEU A 15 28.01 -4.72 -5.78
N ASN A 16 28.59 -5.09 -6.92
CA ASN A 16 27.87 -5.83 -7.96
C ASN A 16 27.49 -7.25 -7.50
N GLU A 17 28.38 -7.92 -6.77
CA GLU A 17 28.09 -9.24 -6.19
C GLU A 17 26.96 -9.18 -5.16
N GLU A 18 26.96 -8.15 -4.32
CA GLU A 18 25.90 -7.96 -3.33
C GLU A 18 24.56 -7.61 -4.00
N ILE A 19 24.56 -6.74 -5.00
CA ILE A 19 23.36 -6.44 -5.80
C ILE A 19 22.82 -7.72 -6.43
N TYR A 20 23.69 -8.57 -6.98
CA TYR A 20 23.27 -9.84 -7.59
C TYR A 20 22.67 -10.80 -6.56
N ARG A 21 23.30 -10.92 -5.39
CA ARG A 21 22.80 -11.74 -4.26
C ARG A 21 21.41 -11.26 -3.81
N LEU A 22 21.25 -9.96 -3.56
CA LEU A 22 19.99 -9.36 -3.14
C LEU A 22 18.88 -9.54 -4.19
N GLN A 23 19.21 -9.45 -5.48
CA GLN A 23 18.26 -9.73 -6.55
C GLN A 23 17.79 -11.18 -6.55
N GLN A 24 18.68 -12.15 -6.31
CA GLN A 24 18.30 -13.56 -6.18
C GLN A 24 17.42 -13.80 -4.95
N GLU A 25 17.78 -13.22 -3.81
CA GLU A 25 16.99 -13.34 -2.58
C GLU A 25 15.58 -12.77 -2.76
N LEU A 26 15.46 -11.60 -3.40
CA LEU A 26 14.16 -11.02 -3.75
C LEU A 26 13.32 -11.94 -4.64
N GLN A 27 13.92 -12.63 -5.60
CA GLN A 27 13.21 -13.60 -6.45
C GLN A 27 12.71 -14.80 -5.64
N ILE A 28 13.49 -15.28 -4.67
CA ILE A 28 13.09 -16.37 -3.77
C ILE A 28 11.93 -15.93 -2.88
N LEU A 29 12.04 -14.76 -2.26
CA LEU A 29 11.00 -14.21 -1.39
C LEU A 29 9.67 -13.99 -2.13
N LYS A 30 9.72 -13.48 -3.37
CA LYS A 30 8.52 -13.34 -4.22
C LYS A 30 7.83 -14.68 -4.48
N ARG A 31 8.58 -15.73 -4.82
CA ARG A 31 7.99 -17.07 -5.03
C ARG A 31 7.36 -17.62 -3.76
N ARG A 32 8.01 -17.44 -2.61
CA ARG A 32 7.44 -17.86 -1.31
C ARG A 32 6.17 -17.10 -0.99
N GLN A 33 6.13 -15.80 -1.27
CA GLN A 33 4.93 -14.98 -1.12
C GLN A 33 3.79 -15.52 -1.99
N GLU A 34 4.05 -15.79 -3.27
CA GLU A 34 3.05 -16.39 -4.17
C GLU A 34 2.55 -17.76 -3.69
N GLN A 35 3.41 -18.57 -3.08
CA GLN A 35 3.02 -19.85 -2.48
C GLN A 35 2.11 -19.66 -1.27
N LEU A 36 2.43 -18.69 -0.40
CA LEU A 36 1.59 -18.35 0.75
C LEU A 36 0.24 -17.81 0.31
N ASP A 37 0.21 -16.94 -0.71
CA ASP A 37 -1.04 -16.41 -1.25
C ASP A 37 -1.97 -17.53 -1.77
N LYS A 38 -1.40 -18.52 -2.46
CA LYS A 38 -2.15 -19.71 -2.91
C LYS A 38 -2.72 -20.53 -1.75
N ILE A 39 -1.98 -20.70 -0.66
CA ILE A 39 -2.41 -21.48 0.51
C ILE A 39 -3.50 -20.74 1.28
N LEU A 40 -3.33 -19.44 1.48
CA LEU A 40 -4.24 -18.61 2.26
C LEU A 40 -5.54 -18.27 1.50
N GLY A 41 -5.66 -18.67 0.24
CA GLY A 41 -6.80 -18.31 -0.60
C GLY A 41 -6.97 -16.80 -0.76
N THR A 42 -5.92 -16.02 -0.45
CA THR A 42 -5.90 -14.61 -0.76
C THR A 42 -5.92 -14.53 -2.28
N PRO A 43 -6.91 -13.86 -2.90
CA PRO A 43 -6.89 -13.69 -4.33
C PRO A 43 -5.53 -13.09 -4.66
N PRO A 44 -4.76 -13.65 -5.62
CA PRO A 44 -3.47 -13.11 -5.99
C PRO A 44 -3.69 -11.64 -6.18
N THR A 45 -3.03 -10.80 -5.38
CA THR A 45 -3.29 -9.35 -5.37
C THR A 45 -3.07 -8.91 -6.80
N ALA A 46 -4.17 -8.83 -7.54
CA ALA A 46 -4.12 -8.50 -8.92
C ALA A 46 -3.64 -7.07 -8.86
N VAL A 47 -2.39 -6.87 -9.26
CA VAL A 47 -1.88 -5.56 -9.67
C VAL A 47 -2.62 -5.11 -10.96
N GLY A 48 -3.87 -5.55 -11.15
CA GLY A 48 -4.84 -4.94 -12.01
C GLY A 48 -5.29 -3.65 -11.35
N ARG A 49 -4.57 -2.57 -11.67
CA ARG A 49 -4.99 -1.17 -11.49
C ARG A 49 -5.96 -0.98 -10.32
N GLN A 50 -5.52 -1.25 -9.08
CA GLN A 50 -6.31 -0.83 -7.93
C GLN A 50 -6.48 0.69 -8.05
N SER A 51 -7.72 1.13 -8.21
CA SER A 51 -8.02 2.54 -8.21
C SER A 51 -7.71 3.09 -6.82
N ILE A 52 -7.22 4.33 -6.76
CA ILE A 52 -6.93 5.02 -5.50
C ILE A 52 -8.13 4.94 -4.54
N SER A 53 -9.36 5.01 -5.07
CA SER A 53 -10.59 4.86 -4.30
C SER A 53 -10.75 3.49 -3.66
N ARG A 54 -10.44 2.39 -4.37
CA ARG A 54 -10.51 1.03 -3.84
C ARG A 54 -9.49 0.82 -2.73
N ALA A 55 -8.26 1.26 -2.94
CA ALA A 55 -7.20 1.14 -1.94
C ALA A 55 -7.54 1.91 -0.65
N ILE A 56 -8.16 3.10 -0.74
CA ILE A 56 -8.63 3.84 0.44
C ILE A 56 -9.73 3.09 1.19
N VAL A 57 -10.68 2.48 0.47
CA VAL A 57 -11.74 1.67 1.09
C VAL A 57 -11.14 0.45 1.79
N GLU A 58 -10.17 -0.23 1.18
CA GLU A 58 -9.46 -1.37 1.79
C GLU A 58 -8.66 -0.95 3.04
N ILE A 59 -8.00 0.22 3.02
CA ILE A 59 -7.33 0.79 4.21
C ILE A 59 -8.31 1.00 5.36
N LEU A 60 -9.50 1.51 5.07
CA LEU A 60 -10.54 1.73 6.08
C LEU A 60 -11.19 0.42 6.54
N ALA A 61 -11.37 -0.55 5.64
CA ALA A 61 -11.90 -1.87 5.95
C ALA A 61 -11.00 -2.66 6.91
N ASN A 62 -9.68 -2.56 6.71
CA ASN A 62 -8.68 -3.24 7.53
C ASN A 62 -8.34 -2.50 8.83
N SER A 63 -8.97 -1.34 9.10
CA SER A 63 -8.72 -0.55 10.30
C SER A 63 -9.76 -0.86 11.39
N PRO A 64 -9.34 -1.25 12.61
CA PRO A 64 -10.28 -1.50 13.71
C PRO A 64 -10.92 -0.20 14.24
N HIS A 65 -10.35 0.96 13.91
CA HIS A 65 -10.80 2.26 14.38
C HIS A 65 -10.86 3.26 13.24
N PRO A 66 -11.70 4.32 13.36
CA PRO A 66 -11.72 5.42 12.41
C PRO A 66 -10.33 6.06 12.27
N LEU A 67 -9.98 6.46 11.05
CA LEU A 67 -8.68 7.03 10.70
C LEU A 67 -8.80 8.50 10.33
N SER A 68 -7.84 9.31 10.76
CA SER A 68 -7.66 10.67 10.23
C SER A 68 -7.18 10.63 8.78
N THR A 69 -7.37 11.73 8.05
CA THR A 69 -6.85 11.86 6.67
C THR A 69 -5.34 11.62 6.60
N ARG A 70 -4.59 12.02 7.63
CA ARG A 70 -3.14 11.82 7.69
C ARG A 70 -2.78 10.34 7.79
N GLU A 71 -3.43 9.61 8.69
CA GLU A 71 -3.21 8.16 8.83
C GLU A 71 -3.56 7.39 7.55
N ILE A 72 -4.60 7.83 6.82
CA ILE A 72 -4.96 7.26 5.53
C ILE A 72 -3.87 7.53 4.49
N VAL A 73 -3.30 8.73 4.45
CA VAL A 73 -2.18 9.07 3.54
C VAL A 73 -0.97 8.20 3.83
N ASP A 74 -0.59 8.06 5.10
CA ASP A 74 0.59 7.29 5.51
C ASP A 74 0.42 5.80 5.15
N LYS A 75 -0.76 5.22 5.45
CA LYS A 75 -1.09 3.86 5.04
C LYS A 75 -1.16 3.72 3.52
N PHE A 76 -1.69 4.70 2.80
CA PHE A 76 -1.77 4.66 1.34
C PHE A 76 -0.38 4.66 0.69
N GLN A 77 0.57 5.44 1.21
CA GLN A 77 1.94 5.43 0.71
C GLN A 77 2.61 4.05 0.85
N SER A 78 2.29 3.32 1.92
CA SER A 78 2.80 1.95 2.13
C SER A 78 2.28 0.93 1.12
N THR A 79 1.20 1.23 0.39
CA THR A 79 0.66 0.35 -0.67
C THR A 79 1.49 0.37 -1.95
N GLY A 80 2.40 1.35 -2.12
CA GLY A 80 3.23 1.49 -3.32
C GLY A 80 2.46 1.93 -4.57
N ILE A 81 1.17 2.30 -4.46
CA ILE A 81 0.39 2.81 -5.60
C ILE A 81 0.92 4.21 -5.98
N PRO A 82 1.36 4.42 -7.23
CA PRO A 82 1.94 5.69 -7.64
C PRO A 82 0.89 6.80 -7.62
N GLN A 83 1.13 7.82 -6.81
CA GLN A 83 0.28 9.00 -6.74
C GLN A 83 0.82 10.09 -7.67
N ARG A 84 0.01 10.54 -8.64
CA ARG A 84 0.38 11.61 -9.58
C ARG A 84 0.22 13.03 -9.00
N ALA A 85 -0.46 13.16 -7.87
CA ALA A 85 -0.77 14.45 -7.27
C ALA A 85 0.43 15.04 -6.52
N LYS A 86 0.71 16.34 -6.72
CA LYS A 86 1.78 17.07 -6.03
C LYS A 86 1.57 17.14 -4.51
N ASN A 87 0.31 17.10 -4.05
CA ASN A 87 -0.05 17.06 -2.64
C ASN A 87 -0.95 15.83 -2.36
N PRO A 88 -0.38 14.73 -1.83
CA PRO A 88 -1.09 13.52 -1.46
C PRO A 88 -2.31 13.76 -0.57
N TYR A 89 -2.14 14.63 0.43
CA TYR A 89 -3.14 14.91 1.46
C TYR A 89 -4.40 15.53 0.85
N ASN A 90 -4.26 16.60 0.07
CA ASN A 90 -5.40 17.28 -0.55
C ASN A 90 -6.12 16.37 -1.55
N SER A 91 -5.36 15.56 -2.30
CA SER A 91 -5.92 14.62 -3.26
C SER A 91 -6.75 13.53 -2.56
N ILE A 92 -6.23 12.95 -1.48
CA ILE A 92 -6.93 11.93 -0.69
C ILE A 92 -8.14 12.55 0.02
N GLN A 93 -8.00 13.75 0.58
CA GLN A 93 -9.11 14.45 1.23
C GLN A 93 -10.27 14.73 0.25
N ALA A 94 -9.98 15.25 -0.94
CA ALA A 94 -10.99 15.48 -1.97
C ALA A 94 -11.70 14.17 -2.38
N LEU A 95 -10.93 13.09 -2.50
CA LEU A 95 -11.46 11.77 -2.83
C LEU A 95 -12.35 11.22 -1.70
N LEU A 96 -11.96 11.34 -0.44
CA LEU A 96 -12.79 10.94 0.71
C LEU A 96 -14.12 11.70 0.73
N HIS A 97 -14.11 13.01 0.46
CA HIS A 97 -15.34 13.79 0.30
C HIS A 97 -16.21 13.32 -0.87
N HIS A 98 -15.60 12.93 -1.99
CA HIS A 98 -16.32 12.36 -3.12
C HIS A 98 -16.97 11.02 -2.75
N LEU A 99 -16.22 10.11 -2.12
CA LEU A 99 -16.69 8.80 -1.66
C LEU A 99 -17.82 8.90 -0.63
N LYS A 100 -17.80 9.95 0.21
CA LYS A 100 -18.89 10.27 1.15
C LYS A 100 -20.18 10.71 0.44
N LYS A 101 -20.06 11.39 -0.70
CA LYS A 101 -21.19 11.91 -1.49
C LYS A 101 -21.75 10.90 -2.50
N CYS A 102 -21.08 9.78 -2.72
CA CYS A 102 -21.61 8.70 -3.56
C CYS A 102 -22.92 8.14 -3.00
N ASN A 103 -23.74 7.52 -3.86
CA ASN A 103 -24.95 6.82 -3.45
C ASN A 103 -24.88 5.35 -3.95
N PRO A 104 -24.72 4.35 -3.06
CA PRO A 104 -24.57 4.48 -1.61
C PRO A 104 -23.20 5.08 -1.20
N PRO A 105 -23.10 5.73 -0.03
CA PRO A 105 -21.84 6.29 0.46
C PRO A 105 -20.85 5.18 0.75
N LYS A 106 -19.60 5.34 0.31
CA LYS A 106 -18.54 4.33 0.52
C LYS A 106 -17.73 4.56 1.79
N VAL A 107 -17.77 5.77 2.33
CA VAL A 107 -17.10 6.17 3.57
C VAL A 107 -17.98 7.16 4.32
N VAL A 108 -17.83 7.20 5.65
CA VAL A 108 -18.47 8.18 6.53
C VAL A 108 -17.40 8.97 7.28
N GLN A 109 -17.74 10.20 7.67
CA GLN A 109 -16.89 11.03 8.49
C GLN A 109 -17.60 11.34 9.81
N ASP A 110 -16.93 11.06 10.91
CA ASP A 110 -17.38 11.44 12.24
C ASP A 110 -17.39 12.98 12.37
N PRO A 111 -18.52 13.61 12.72
CA PRO A 111 -18.63 15.06 12.83
C PRO A 111 -17.82 15.65 14.00
N VAL A 112 -17.56 14.87 15.05
CA VAL A 112 -16.81 15.29 16.25
C VAL A 112 -15.32 15.07 16.05
N THR A 113 -14.92 13.84 15.70
CA THR A 113 -13.49 13.50 15.61
C THR A 113 -12.88 13.83 14.25
N ARG A 114 -13.71 14.13 13.24
CA ARG A 114 -13.34 14.35 11.83
C ARG A 114 -12.63 13.14 11.19
N LYS A 115 -12.66 11.98 11.84
CA LYS A 115 -12.08 10.74 11.35
C LYS A 115 -13.03 10.04 10.37
N TRP A 116 -12.45 9.22 9.51
CA TRP A 116 -13.13 8.49 8.45
C TRP A 116 -13.25 7.01 8.82
N ALA A 117 -14.37 6.42 8.45
CA ALA A 117 -14.64 4.99 8.62
C ALA A 117 -15.50 4.47 7.46
N LEU A 118 -15.67 3.16 7.39
CA LEU A 118 -16.71 2.57 6.55
C LEU A 118 -18.10 2.86 7.15
N PRO A 119 -19.15 2.96 6.32
CA PRO A 119 -20.52 3.04 6.81
C PRO A 119 -20.85 1.80 7.66
N SER A 120 -21.38 2.00 8.87
CA SER A 120 -21.88 0.93 9.73
C SER A 120 -22.92 0.10 8.97
N GLY A 121 -22.63 -1.18 8.72
CA GLY A 121 -23.41 -2.05 7.81
C GLY A 121 -22.59 -2.70 6.69
N THR A 122 -21.30 -2.40 6.58
CA THR A 122 -20.33 -3.14 5.72
C THR A 122 -19.36 -3.99 6.56
N HIS A 123 -19.90 -4.72 7.54
CA HIS A 123 -19.22 -5.91 8.03
C HIS A 123 -19.55 -7.04 7.05
N PRO A 124 -18.58 -7.77 6.47
CA PRO A 124 -18.86 -9.15 6.10
C PRO A 124 -19.23 -9.85 7.42
N GLU A 125 -20.43 -10.40 7.49
CA GLU A 125 -20.78 -11.32 8.57
C GLU A 125 -19.68 -12.39 8.66
N PRO A 126 -19.18 -12.71 9.87
CA PRO A 126 -18.52 -13.98 10.03
C PRO A 126 -19.61 -15.05 9.90
N ASP A 127 -19.60 -15.80 8.79
CA ASP A 127 -20.44 -16.99 8.64
C ASP A 127 -20.30 -17.86 9.90
N GLY A 128 -21.45 -18.19 10.49
CA GLY A 128 -21.57 -19.12 11.61
C GLY A 128 -21.46 -20.58 11.20
#